data_AF-A0A1E3RTM9-F1
#
_entry.id   AF-A0A1E3RTM9-F1
#
_cell.length_a   1.000
_cell.length_b   1.000
_cell.length_c   1.000
_cell.angle_alpha   90.00
_cell.angle_beta   90.00
_cell.angle_gamma   90.00
#
_symmetry.space_group_name_H-M   'P 1'
#
loop_
_entity.id
_entity.type
_entity.pdbx_description
1 polymer ?
#
loop_
_entity_poly.entity_id
_entity_poly.type
_entity_poly.pdbx_seq_one_letter_code
_entity_poly.pdbx_strand_id
1 'polypeptide(L)'
;MTPGRKGLDTAEGVLIALRQCTVDEAFREMIRAAQQHQVPLFTLADALVTAASGHAECPNTAARAAVLAEWGPLLTTPERFTIG
;
A
#
# COMPACT_ATOMS: atom_id res chain seq x y z
N MET A 1 -7.10 5.27 20.11
CA MET A 1 -6.71 4.75 18.77
C MET A 1 -5.35 5.30 18.41
N THR A 2 -4.33 4.46 18.24
CA THR A 2 -2.96 4.90 17.92
C THR A 2 -2.87 5.21 16.42
N PRO A 3 -2.32 6.35 15.98
CA PRO A 3 -2.28 6.77 14.58
C PRO A 3 -1.76 5.70 13.60
N GLY A 4 -0.79 4.88 14.03
CA GLY A 4 -0.21 3.82 13.19
C GLY A 4 -1.19 2.72 12.77
N ARG A 5 -2.20 2.38 13.58
CA ARG A 5 -3.19 1.35 13.20
C ARG A 5 -4.07 1.79 12.03
N LYS A 6 -4.49 3.07 12.01
CA LYS A 6 -5.33 3.60 10.93
C LYS A 6 -4.65 3.55 9.57
N GLY A 7 -3.34 3.82 9.52
CA GLY A 7 -2.58 3.75 8.27
C GLY A 7 -2.50 2.34 7.71
N LEU A 8 -2.30 1.35 8.58
CA LEU A 8 -2.28 -0.06 8.19
C LEU A 8 -3.64 -0.56 7.71
N ASP A 9 -4.72 -0.31 8.46
CA ASP A 9 -6.08 -0.70 8.06
C ASP A 9 -6.46 -0.10 6.68
N THR A 10 -6.01 1.13 6.41
CA THR A 10 -6.24 1.80 5.12
C THR A 10 -5.44 1.14 4.00
N ALA A 11 -4.16 0.82 4.23
CA ALA A 11 -3.31 0.12 3.27
C ALA A 11 -3.86 -1.28 2.91
N GLU A 12 -4.39 -2.01 3.89
CA GLU A 12 -5.08 -3.28 3.65
C GLU A 12 -6.31 -3.08 2.75
N GLY A 13 -7.13 -2.06 3.01
CA GLY A 13 -8.26 -1.69 2.16
C GLY A 13 -7.87 -1.38 0.71
N VAL A 14 -6.75 -0.67 0.50
CA VAL A 14 -6.19 -0.42 -0.83
C VAL A 14 -5.84 -1.74 -1.54
N LEU A 15 -5.14 -2.66 -0.86
CA LEU A 15 -4.79 -3.95 -1.44
C LEU A 15 -6.01 -4.81 -1.77
N ILE A 16 -7.01 -4.83 -0.91
CA ILE A 16 -8.28 -5.53 -1.15
C ILE A 16 -8.93 -5.00 -2.43
N ALA A 17 -9.01 -3.69 -2.60
CA ALA A 17 -9.61 -3.09 -3.80
C ALA A 17 -8.82 -3.43 -5.08
N LEU A 18 -7.49 -3.37 -5.03
CA LEU A 18 -6.62 -3.64 -6.17
C LEU A 18 -6.58 -5.13 -6.56
N ARG A 19 -6.52 -6.02 -5.56
CA ARG A 19 -6.22 -7.46 -5.72
C ARG A 19 -7.46 -8.34 -5.60
N GLN A 20 -8.58 -7.82 -5.09
CA GLN A 20 -9.79 -8.57 -4.77
C GLN A 20 -9.52 -9.73 -3.80
N CYS A 21 -8.75 -9.47 -2.74
CA CYS A 21 -8.36 -10.44 -1.71
C CYS A 21 -9.07 -10.18 -0.37
N THR A 22 -8.89 -11.10 0.58
CA THR A 22 -9.35 -10.94 1.97
C THR A 22 -8.44 -10.03 2.78
N VAL A 23 -8.92 -9.55 3.95
CA VAL A 23 -8.11 -8.76 4.90
C VAL A 23 -6.86 -9.53 5.35
N ASP A 24 -6.99 -10.83 5.67
CA ASP A 24 -5.87 -11.65 6.11
C ASP A 24 -4.81 -11.87 5.01
N GLU A 25 -5.23 -11.92 3.74
CA GLU A 25 -4.31 -11.97 2.59
C GLU A 25 -3.59 -10.64 2.41
N ALA A 26 -4.31 -9.52 2.46
CA ALA A 26 -3.73 -8.18 2.37
C ALA A 26 -2.70 -7.92 3.49
N PHE A 27 -3.03 -8.28 4.73
CA PHE A 27 -2.11 -8.11 5.87
C PHE A 27 -0.85 -8.96 5.74
N ARG A 28 -0.98 -10.25 5.38
CA ARG A 28 0.19 -11.13 5.15
C ARG A 28 1.07 -10.61 4.03
N GLU A 29 0.46 -10.09 2.98
CA GLU A 29 1.19 -9.50 1.87
C GLU A 29 1.97 -8.25 2.27
N MET A 30 1.36 -7.37 3.05
CA MET A 30 2.04 -6.20 3.63
C MET A 30 3.26 -6.60 4.48
N ILE A 31 3.12 -7.63 5.32
CA ILE A 31 4.24 -8.17 6.11
C ILE A 31 5.33 -8.72 5.19
N ARG A 32 4.95 -9.50 4.18
CA ARG A 32 5.90 -10.12 3.24
C ARG A 32 6.70 -9.05 2.51
N ALA A 33 6.05 -8.01 2.00
CA ALA A 33 6.70 -6.88 1.35
C ALA A 33 7.62 -6.12 2.31
N ALA A 34 7.15 -5.80 3.52
CA ALA A 34 7.93 -5.12 4.54
C ALA A 34 9.24 -5.88 4.86
N GLN A 35 9.16 -7.21 4.99
CA GLN A 35 10.33 -8.06 5.23
C GLN A 35 11.28 -8.13 4.04
N GLN A 36 10.75 -8.33 2.83
CA GLN A 36 11.57 -8.44 1.61
C GLN A 36 12.35 -7.16 1.29
N HIS A 37 11.73 -6.00 1.52
CA HIS A 37 12.36 -4.70 1.26
C HIS A 37 13.02 -4.08 2.50
N GLN A 38 12.96 -4.76 3.65
CA GLN A 38 13.52 -4.30 4.93
C GLN A 38 12.99 -2.91 5.35
N VAL A 39 11.70 -2.67 5.12
CA VAL A 39 11.00 -1.42 5.48
C VAL A 39 10.08 -1.68 6.67
N PRO A 40 10.02 -0.81 7.69
CA PRO A 40 9.05 -0.95 8.77
C PRO A 40 7.62 -0.99 8.24
N LEU A 41 6.81 -1.95 8.71
CA LEU A 41 5.45 -2.19 8.21
C LEU A 41 4.59 -0.94 8.14
N PHE A 42 4.56 -0.12 9.20
CA PHE A 42 3.76 1.10 9.23
C PHE A 42 4.28 2.19 8.27
N THR A 43 5.59 2.24 8.03
CA THR A 43 6.18 3.13 7.03
C THR A 43 5.81 2.69 5.62
N LEU A 44 5.78 1.37 5.37
CA LEU A 44 5.34 0.83 4.09
C LEU A 44 3.84 1.09 3.86
N ALA A 45 3.02 0.95 4.90
CA ALA A 45 1.59 1.24 4.85
C ALA A 45 1.32 2.71 4.50
N ASP A 46 2.01 3.64 5.17
CA ASP A 46 1.90 5.08 4.89
C ASP A 46 2.32 5.42 3.45
N ALA A 47 3.41 4.81 2.98
CA ALA A 47 3.88 4.96 1.60
C ALA A 47 2.87 4.43 0.57
N LEU A 48 2.23 3.28 0.84
CA LEU A 48 1.22 2.70 -0.05
C LEU A 48 -0.02 3.61 -0.13
N VAL A 49 -0.51 4.10 1.01
CA VAL A 49 -1.65 5.03 1.06
C VAL A 49 -1.33 6.32 0.32
N THR A 50 -0.12 6.88 0.52
CA THR A 50 0.34 8.08 -0.18
C THR A 50 0.34 7.87 -1.71
N ALA A 51 0.90 6.74 -2.17
CA ALA A 51 0.95 6.40 -3.58
C ALA A 51 -0.45 6.19 -4.19
N ALA A 52 -1.33 5.47 -3.49
CA ALA A 52 -2.71 5.23 -3.91
C ALA A 52 -3.55 6.52 -3.93
N SER A 53 -3.21 7.49 -3.09
CA SER A 53 -3.85 8.80 -3.06
C SER A 53 -3.37 9.75 -4.18
N GLY A 54 -2.51 9.28 -5.10
CA GLY A 54 -1.97 10.09 -6.20
C GLY A 54 -0.95 11.15 -5.77
N HIS A 55 -0.43 11.08 -4.53
CA HIS A 55 0.57 12.01 -4.05
C HIS A 55 1.98 11.50 -4.39
N ALA A 56 2.78 12.34 -5.03
CA ALA A 56 4.13 11.96 -5.49
C ALA A 56 5.19 11.94 -4.36
N GLU A 57 4.90 12.63 -3.25
CA GLU A 57 5.85 12.86 -2.17
C GLU A 57 5.63 11.88 -1.03
N CYS A 58 6.33 10.74 -1.09
CA CYS A 58 6.58 9.92 0.09
C CYS A 58 7.97 10.27 0.64
N PRO A 59 8.10 10.78 1.88
CA PRO A 59 9.40 11.19 2.46
C PRO A 59 10.40 10.03 2.57
N ASN A 60 9.91 8.80 2.71
CA ASN A 60 10.74 7.62 2.80
C ASN A 60 10.95 6.99 1.41
N THR A 61 12.11 7.25 0.81
CA THR A 61 12.46 6.79 -0.53
C THR A 61 12.53 5.27 -0.66
N ALA A 62 12.98 4.55 0.38
CA ALA A 62 13.01 3.09 0.40
C ALA A 62 11.59 2.49 0.42
N ALA A 63 10.69 3.06 1.24
CA ALA A 63 9.28 2.65 1.28
C ALA A 63 8.58 2.94 -0.05
N ARG A 64 8.83 4.10 -0.67
CA ARG A 64 8.33 4.42 -2.00
C ARG A 64 8.81 3.43 -3.05
N ALA A 65 10.11 3.09 -3.04
CA ALA A 65 10.69 2.13 -3.98
C ALA A 65 10.06 0.73 -3.80
N ALA A 66 9.88 0.28 -2.56
CA ALA A 66 9.22 -0.98 -2.24
C ALA A 66 7.76 -1.01 -2.74
N VAL A 67 6.99 0.06 -2.53
CA VAL A 67 5.61 0.17 -3.01
C VAL A 67 5.54 0.08 -4.53
N LEU A 68 6.40 0.80 -5.25
CA LEU A 68 6.43 0.78 -6.71
C LEU A 68 6.87 -0.59 -7.24
N ALA A 69 7.80 -1.26 -6.57
CA ALA A 69 8.26 -2.61 -6.94
C ALA A 69 7.16 -3.67 -6.77
N GLU A 70 6.38 -3.63 -5.68
CA GLU A 70 5.34 -4.63 -5.41
C GLU A 70 4.01 -4.32 -6.11
N TRP A 71 3.59 -3.05 -6.11
CA TRP A 71 2.22 -2.65 -6.47
C TRP A 71 2.14 -1.55 -7.53
N GLY A 72 3.27 -1.03 -8.02
CA GLY A 72 3.30 0.02 -9.05
C GLY A 72 2.37 -0.23 -10.24
N PRO A 73 2.40 -1.40 -10.89
CA PRO A 73 1.51 -1.71 -12.02
C PRO A 73 0.01 -1.64 -11.68
N LEU A 74 -0.36 -2.03 -10.45
CA LEU A 74 -1.76 -2.01 -9.99
C LEU A 74 -2.24 -0.58 -9.74
N LEU A 75 -1.35 0.28 -9.26
CA LEU A 75 -1.63 1.70 -9.00
C LEU A 75 -1.74 2.53 -10.28
N THR A 76 -1.08 2.12 -11.37
CA THR A 76 -1.12 2.82 -12.66
C THR A 76 -2.22 2.35 -13.60
N THR A 77 -2.97 1.30 -13.24
CA THR A 77 -4.02 0.76 -14.12
C THR A 77 -5.28 1.64 -14.03
N PRO A 78 -5.66 2.39 -15.09
CA PRO A 78 -6.76 3.35 -15.04
C PRO A 78 -8.17 2.70 -15.08
N GLU A 79 -8.25 1.40 -15.33
CA GLU A 79 -9.48 0.70 -15.75
C GLU A 79 -10.57 0.55 -14.67
N ARG A 80 -10.34 0.94 -13.41
CA ARG A 80 -11.24 0.52 -12.30
C ARG A 80 -11.94 1.62 -11.51
N PHE A 81 -11.75 2.89 -11.88
CA PHE A 81 -12.46 4.01 -11.24
C PHE A 81 -13.28 4.85 -12.23
N THR A 82 -13.86 4.22 -13.27
CA THR A 82 -14.99 4.84 -13.98
C THR A 82 -16.20 4.77 -13.05
N ILE A 83 -16.32 5.78 -12.20
CA ILE A 83 -17.58 6.08 -11.51
C ILE A 83 -18.48 6.66 -12.60
N GLY A 84 -19.39 5.84 -13.11
CA GLY A 84 -20.46 6.28 -14.01
C GLY A 84 -21.45 7.19 -13.31
#